data_AF-R6TUP1-F1
#
_entry.id   AF-R6TUP1-F1
#
_cell.length_a   1.000
_cell.length_b   1.000
_cell.length_c   1.000
_cell.angle_alpha   90.00
_cell.angle_beta   90.00
_cell.angle_gamma   90.00
#
_symmetry.space_group_name_H-M   'P 1'
#
loop_
_entity.id
_entity.type
_entity.pdbx_description
1 polymer ?
#
loop_
_entity_poly.entity_id
_entity_poly.type
_entity_poly.pdbx_seq_one_letter_code
_entity_poly.pdbx_strand_id
1 'polypeptide(L)'
;MSDEFSVKAIHRCGIDLYCTDDAITLIKLLQGKAVPVLGLDAFIITEEKTQPSMDNSIDLSYETDCYGAASEFLKKRRGLDLLYEVVY
;
A
#
# COMPACT_ATOMS: atom_id res chain seq x y z
N MET A 1 -11.26 17.28 17.23
CA MET A 1 -11.90 17.05 15.91
C MET A 1 -10.97 16.11 15.17
N SER A 2 -11.29 14.82 15.19
CA SER A 2 -10.56 13.80 14.45
C SER A 2 -11.09 13.82 13.03
N ASP A 3 -10.31 14.39 12.10
CA ASP A 3 -10.51 14.15 10.68
C ASP A 3 -10.42 12.64 10.46
N GLU A 4 -11.56 11.99 10.25
CA GLU A 4 -11.61 10.64 9.71
C GLU A 4 -11.06 10.70 8.29
N PHE A 5 -9.74 10.53 8.15
CA PHE A 5 -9.13 10.21 6.88
C PHE A 5 -9.69 8.86 6.43
N SER A 6 -10.78 8.91 5.67
CA SER A 6 -11.31 7.75 4.95
C SER A 6 -10.24 7.31 3.96
N VAL A 7 -9.51 6.25 4.29
CA VAL A 7 -8.64 5.56 3.35
C VAL A 7 -9.53 5.07 2.21
N LYS A 8 -9.26 5.53 0.99
CA LYS A 8 -10.07 5.15 -0.17
C LYS A 8 -9.40 3.99 -0.90
N ALA A 9 -10.13 2.88 -0.99
CA ALA A 9 -9.73 1.72 -1.77
C ALA A 9 -10.53 1.64 -3.07
N ILE A 10 -9.87 1.21 -4.14
CA ILE A 10 -10.53 0.63 -5.31
C ILE A 10 -10.60 -0.88 -5.08
N HIS A 11 -11.81 -1.42 -5.00
CA HIS A 11 -12.01 -2.86 -4.86
C HIS A 11 -12.07 -3.52 -6.24
N ARG A 12 -11.11 -4.39 -6.56
CA ARG A 12 -11.06 -5.10 -7.86
C ARG A 12 -10.58 -6.53 -7.67
N CYS A 13 -11.34 -7.49 -8.20
CA CYS A 13 -10.99 -8.92 -8.14
C CYS A 13 -10.75 -9.45 -6.70
N GLY A 14 -11.43 -8.90 -5.70
CA GLY A 14 -11.27 -9.29 -4.30
C GLY A 14 -10.11 -8.60 -3.56
N ILE A 15 -9.43 -7.66 -4.20
CA ILE A 15 -8.28 -6.94 -3.65
C ILE A 15 -8.64 -5.47 -3.45
N ASP A 16 -8.24 -4.91 -2.32
CA ASP A 16 -8.33 -3.48 -2.05
C ASP A 16 -7.04 -2.78 -2.47
N LEU A 17 -7.17 -1.88 -3.45
CA LEU A 17 -6.05 -1.17 -4.06
C LEU A 17 -6.08 0.30 -3.64
N TYR A 18 -4.96 0.76 -3.07
CA TYR A 18 -4.82 2.09 -2.51
C TYR A 18 -3.85 2.94 -3.34
N CYS A 19 -4.13 4.23 -3.46
CA CYS A 19 -3.11 5.15 -3.95
C CYS A 19 -1.97 5.28 -2.93
N THR A 20 -0.84 5.86 -3.35
CA THR A 20 0.35 5.99 -2.48
C THR A 20 0.02 6.61 -1.11
N ASP A 21 -0.76 7.69 -1.09
CA ASP A 21 -1.06 8.42 0.16
C ASP A 21 -2.04 7.67 1.06
N ASP A 22 -3.01 6.97 0.47
CA ASP A 22 -3.94 6.10 1.19
C ASP A 22 -3.22 4.87 1.77
N ALA A 23 -2.32 4.25 1.01
CA ALA A 23 -1.48 3.15 1.48
C ALA A 23 -0.59 3.58 2.67
N ILE A 24 0.04 4.76 2.60
CA ILE A 24 0.80 5.33 3.72
C ILE A 24 -0.10 5.56 4.94
N THR A 25 -1.34 6.02 4.73
CA THR A 25 -2.31 6.22 5.82
C THR A 25 -2.69 4.89 6.46
N LEU A 26 -2.95 3.85 5.66
CA LEU A 26 -3.21 2.50 6.14
C LEU A 26 -2.04 1.93 6.95
N ILE A 27 -0.80 2.07 6.46
CA ILE A 27 0.41 1.63 7.19
C ILE A 27 0.48 2.26 8.59
N LYS A 28 0.19 3.56 8.72
CA LYS A 28 0.16 4.23 10.04
C LYS A 28 -0.93 3.69 10.95
N LEU A 29 -2.11 3.37 10.39
CA LEU A 29 -3.19 2.75 11.15
C LEU A 29 -2.81 1.34 11.64
N LEU A 30 -2.15 0.54 10.79
CA LEU A 30 -1.65 -0.79 11.14
C LEU A 30 -0.57 -0.71 12.23
N GLN A 31 0.35 0.25 12.12
CA GLN A 31 1.36 0.53 13.14
C GLN A 31 0.72 0.86 14.50
N GLY A 32 -0.30 1.72 14.52
CA GLY A 32 -1.04 2.05 15.75
C GLY A 32 -1.76 0.86 16.38
N LYS A 33 -2.01 -0.21 15.60
CA LYS A 33 -2.65 -1.46 16.04
C LYS A 33 -1.66 -2.61 16.26
N ALA A 34 -0.36 -2.38 16.08
CA ALA A 34 0.68 -3.41 16.12
C ALA A 34 0.42 -4.60 15.18
N VAL A 35 -0.20 -4.34 14.02
CA VAL A 35 -0.40 -5.34 12.95
C VAL A 35 0.76 -5.20 11.96
N PRO A 36 1.60 -6.21 11.74
CA PRO A 36 2.78 -6.09 10.88
C PRO A 36 2.38 -5.94 9.41
N VAL A 37 3.18 -5.19 8.64
CA VAL A 37 3.04 -5.14 7.18
C VAL A 37 3.96 -6.21 6.59
N LEU A 38 3.39 -7.16 5.87
CA LEU A 38 4.12 -8.28 5.26
C LEU A 38 4.62 -7.95 3.86
N GLY A 39 4.01 -6.97 3.18
CA GLY A 39 4.46 -6.56 1.85
C GLY A 39 3.57 -5.51 1.20
N LEU A 40 4.02 -5.05 0.03
CA LEU A 40 3.26 -4.17 -0.84
C LEU A 40 3.31 -4.76 -2.25
N ASP A 41 2.13 -5.00 -2.83
CA ASP A 41 2.01 -5.42 -4.22
C ASP A 41 1.51 -4.26 -5.08
N ALA A 42 2.33 -3.85 -6.05
CA ALA A 42 2.02 -2.72 -6.92
C ALA A 42 1.35 -3.16 -8.22
N PHE A 43 0.38 -2.36 -8.64
CA PHE A 43 -0.38 -2.60 -9.85
C PHE A 43 -0.54 -1.32 -10.67
N ILE A 44 -0.46 -1.47 -11.99
CA ILE A 44 -0.96 -0.49 -12.95
C ILE A 44 -2.39 -0.89 -13.27
N ILE A 45 -3.33 0.01 -12.96
CA ILE A 45 -4.76 -0.19 -13.20
C ILE A 45 -5.19 0.72 -14.34
N THR A 46 -5.71 0.12 -15.41
CA THR A 46 -6.45 0.81 -16.45
C THR A 46 -7.88 0.30 -16.48
N GLU A 47 -8.74 0.90 -17.31
CA GLU A 47 -10.14 0.46 -17.47
C GLU A 47 -10.21 -1.05 -17.77
N GLU A 48 -9.35 -1.53 -18.67
CA GLU A 48 -9.38 -2.90 -19.17
C GLU A 48 -8.48 -3.87 -18.40
N LYS A 49 -7.44 -3.38 -17.70
CA LYS A 49 -6.37 -4.25 -17.19
C LYS A 49 -5.98 -3.94 -15.76
N THR A 50 -5.60 -5.00 -15.06
CA THR A 50 -4.85 -4.98 -13.81
C THR A 50 -3.52 -5.67 -14.09
N GLN A 51 -2.42 -4.91 -14.05
CA GLN A 51 -1.10 -5.43 -14.37
C GLN A 51 -0.20 -5.33 -13.13
N PRO A 52 0.30 -6.45 -12.57
CA PRO A 52 1.27 -6.41 -11.49
C PRO A 52 2.59 -5.79 -11.97
N SER A 53 3.23 -5.04 -11.08
CA SER A 53 4.52 -4.37 -11.30
C SER A 53 5.55 -4.86 -10.29
N MET A 54 6.22 -5.97 -10.60
CA MET A 54 7.18 -6.63 -9.71
C MET A 54 8.29 -5.71 -9.20
N ASP A 55 8.85 -4.83 -10.05
CA ASP A 55 9.91 -3.88 -9.66
C ASP A 55 9.42 -2.81 -8.65
N ASN A 56 8.10 -2.67 -8.52
CA ASN A 56 7.44 -1.77 -7.58
C ASN A 56 6.68 -2.51 -6.48
N SER A 57 6.88 -3.82 -6.33
CA SER A 57 6.45 -4.60 -5.17
C SER A 57 7.61 -4.82 -4.19
N ILE A 58 7.29 -5.10 -2.92
CA ILE A 58 8.28 -5.46 -1.91
C ILE A 58 7.71 -6.47 -0.91
N ASP A 59 8.50 -7.50 -0.62
CA ASP A 59 8.25 -8.44 0.48
C ASP A 59 8.96 -7.92 1.75
N LEU A 60 8.21 -7.86 2.85
CA LEU A 60 8.62 -7.36 4.15
C LEU A 60 8.39 -8.41 5.26
N SER A 61 8.10 -9.66 4.89
CA SER A 61 7.75 -10.74 5.82
C SER A 61 8.79 -10.99 6.93
N TYR A 62 10.04 -10.59 6.70
CA TYR A 62 11.16 -10.75 7.64
C TYR A 62 11.78 -9.41 8.07
N GLU A 63 11.17 -8.29 7.69
CA GLU A 63 11.69 -6.96 8.00
C GLU A 63 11.32 -6.55 9.43
N THR A 64 12.31 -6.12 10.21
CA THR A 64 12.10 -5.73 11.61
C THR A 64 11.39 -4.38 11.70
N ASP A 65 11.74 -3.43 10.83
CA ASP A 65 11.04 -2.15 10.69
C ASP A 65 10.15 -2.13 9.44
N CYS A 66 9.17 -3.03 9.40
CA CYS A 66 8.27 -3.17 8.24
C CYS A 66 7.48 -1.89 7.94
N TYR A 67 7.08 -1.12 8.96
CA TYR A 67 6.33 0.14 8.77
C TYR A 67 7.18 1.24 8.14
N GLY A 68 8.41 1.42 8.64
CA GLY A 68 9.37 2.39 8.11
C GLY A 68 9.76 2.03 6.68
N ALA A 69 10.10 0.76 6.46
CA ALA A 69 10.45 0.24 5.14
C ALA A 69 9.32 0.43 4.12
N ALA A 70 8.09 0.03 4.45
CA ALA A 70 6.92 0.21 3.59
C ALA A 70 6.65 1.69 3.27
N SER A 71 6.71 2.55 4.29
CA SER A 71 6.47 3.99 4.12
C SER A 71 7.52 4.65 3.22
N GLU A 72 8.80 4.36 3.42
CA GLU A 72 9.88 4.89 2.58
C GLU A 72 9.81 4.35 1.15
N PHE A 73 9.44 3.07 1.00
CA PHE A 73 9.24 2.45 -0.30
C PHE A 73 8.16 3.18 -1.13
N LEU A 74 7.02 3.49 -0.50
CA LEU A 74 5.92 4.23 -1.11
C LEU A 74 6.30 5.67 -1.43
N LYS A 75 6.96 6.38 -0.51
CA LYS A 75 7.40 7.78 -0.73
C LYS A 75 8.32 7.91 -1.94
N LYS A 76 9.25 6.96 -2.15
CA LYS A 76 10.15 6.94 -3.31
C LYS A 76 9.42 6.72 -4.64
N ARG A 77 8.19 6.20 -4.59
CA ARG A 77 7.33 5.90 -5.74
C ARG A 77 6.15 6.85 -5.88
N ARG A 78 6.10 7.89 -5.04
CA ARG A 78 5.07 8.92 -5.12
C ARG A 78 5.12 9.58 -6.49
N GLY A 79 3.96 9.69 -7.14
CA GLY A 79 3.83 10.23 -8.49
C GLY A 79 4.02 9.21 -9.61
N LEU A 80 4.32 7.94 -9.28
CA LEU A 80 4.07 6.84 -10.20
C LEU A 80 2.57 6.53 -10.15
N ASP A 81 1.93 6.41 -11.30
CA ASP A 81 0.50 6.05 -11.43
C ASP A 81 0.28 4.57 -11.08
N LEU A 82 0.60 4.22 -9.84
CA LEU A 82 0.52 2.89 -9.24
C LEU A 82 -0.49 2.88 -8.11
N LEU A 83 -1.19 1.76 -7.99
CA LEU A 83 -2.00 1.41 -6.84
C LEU A 83 -1.38 0.21 -6.13
N TYR A 84 -1.62 0.12 -4.83
CA TYR A 84 -0.97 -0.86 -3.97
C TYR A 84 -1.99 -1.67 -3.22
N GLU A 85 -1.82 -2.99 -3.23
CA GLU A 85 -2.33 -3.84 -2.17
C GLU A 85 -1.33 -3.79 -1.00
N VAL A 86 -1.85 -3.62 0.21
CA VAL A 86 -1.05 -3.70 1.44
C VAL A 86 -1.35 -5.04 2.09
N VAL A 87 -0.32 -5.89 2.23
CA VAL A 87 -0.44 -7.23 2.83
C VAL A 87 -0.08 -7.14 4.31
N TYR A 88 -0.95 -7.60 5.22
CA TYR A 88 -0.79 -7.50 6.67
C TYR A 88 -1.60 -8.56 7.44
#